data_AF-A0A962CN17-F1
#
_entry.id   AF-A0A962CN17-F1
#
_cell.length_a   1.000
_cell.length_b   1.000
_cell.length_c   1.000
_cell.angle_alpha   90.00
_cell.angle_beta   90.00
_cell.angle_gamma   90.00
#
_symmetry.space_group_name_H-M   'P 1'
#
loop_
_entity.id
_entity.type
_entity.pdbx_description
1 polymer ?
#
loop_
_entity_poly.entity_id
_entity_poly.type
_entity_poly.pdbx_seq_one_letter_code
_entity_poly.pdbx_strand_id
1 'polypeptide(L)'
;RALVRVEAGENWNDFVRWSLGRGFCGLENLVLIPGTAGAAPIQNIGAYGVEVGEFIDHVEAWDRIGGELVQLSNAECRFGYRDSVFKQQRDRYIVTSVTFALPRSRPLRMDYAGVAEELAALGIETPTAPALAEAIARIRTRKLPNPALIGNAGSFFKNPVVAQSQATALREANPGMPAWNGAEGQVKLSAAWLIESCGFKGLQQGHAAVSEQHALVLVNRGQASGSEIWALAERIRETVATRFGVDLEAEPLVL
;
A
#
# COMPACT_ATOMS: atom_id res chain seq x y z
N ARG A 1 19.31 9.89 -14.62
CA ARG A 1 17.85 9.97 -14.36
C ARG A 1 17.16 10.15 -15.71
N ALA A 2 16.02 9.51 -15.92
CA ALA A 2 15.15 9.72 -17.08
C ALA A 2 13.77 10.17 -16.61
N LEU A 3 13.11 11.02 -17.39
CA LEU A 3 11.70 11.33 -17.20
C LEU A 3 10.87 10.39 -18.07
N VAL A 4 9.92 9.69 -17.46
CA VAL A 4 9.03 8.75 -18.13
C VAL A 4 7.60 9.17 -17.86
N ARG A 5 6.91 9.65 -18.90
CA ARG A 5 5.47 9.95 -18.82
C ARG A 5 4.66 8.67 -19.09
N VAL A 6 3.64 8.45 -18.27
CA VAL A 6 2.74 7.29 -18.35
C VAL A 6 1.31 7.79 -18.27
N GLU A 7 0.48 7.36 -19.21
CA GLU A 7 -0.94 7.73 -19.24
C GLU A 7 -1.72 7.04 -18.10
N ALA A 8 -2.75 7.70 -17.58
CA ALA A 8 -3.42 7.30 -16.35
C ALA A 8 -4.06 5.90 -16.39
N GLY A 9 -4.44 5.43 -17.57
CA GLY A 9 -5.08 4.12 -17.78
C GLY A 9 -4.11 2.94 -17.84
N GLU A 10 -2.80 3.18 -17.90
CA GLU A 10 -1.80 2.11 -18.00
C GLU A 10 -1.80 1.23 -16.75
N ASN A 11 -1.65 -0.09 -16.95
CA ASN A 11 -1.55 -1.03 -15.84
C ASN A 11 -0.26 -0.77 -15.05
N TRP A 12 -0.38 -0.61 -13.72
CA TRP A 12 0.75 -0.27 -12.86
C TRP A 12 1.87 -1.33 -12.93
N ASN A 13 1.52 -2.60 -12.78
CA ASN A 13 2.52 -3.66 -12.73
C ASN A 13 3.23 -3.86 -14.08
N ASP A 14 2.51 -3.68 -15.19
CA ASP A 14 3.11 -3.73 -16.52
C ASP A 14 4.09 -2.58 -16.72
N PHE A 15 3.74 -1.37 -16.27
CA PHE A 15 4.66 -0.23 -16.25
C PHE A 15 5.91 -0.49 -15.39
N VAL A 16 5.76 -1.04 -14.18
CA VAL A 16 6.90 -1.41 -13.33
C VAL A 16 7.83 -2.37 -14.08
N ARG A 17 7.28 -3.46 -14.64
CA ARG A 17 8.06 -4.45 -15.40
C ARG A 17 8.74 -3.86 -16.63
N TRP A 18 8.03 -3.02 -17.37
CA TRP A 18 8.59 -2.28 -18.51
C TRP A 18 9.76 -1.40 -18.05
N SER A 19 9.63 -0.66 -16.96
CA SER A 19 10.68 0.25 -16.48
C SER A 19 11.96 -0.49 -16.10
N LEU A 20 11.82 -1.62 -15.39
CA LEU A 20 12.92 -2.49 -15.02
C LEU A 20 13.60 -3.12 -16.25
N GLY A 21 12.81 -3.54 -17.25
CA GLY A 21 13.32 -4.03 -18.53
C GLY A 21 14.10 -2.99 -19.35
N ARG A 22 13.88 -1.69 -19.09
CA ARG A 22 14.64 -0.59 -19.69
C ARG A 22 15.91 -0.21 -18.88
N GLY A 23 16.19 -0.96 -17.81
CA GLY A 23 17.32 -0.71 -16.91
C GLY A 23 17.13 0.54 -16.04
N PHE A 24 15.88 0.87 -15.71
CA PHE A 24 15.57 1.85 -14.66
C PHE A 24 15.46 1.15 -13.30
N CYS A 25 15.63 1.91 -12.23
CA CYS A 25 15.43 1.48 -10.85
C CYS A 25 14.46 2.45 -10.15
N GLY A 26 13.97 2.05 -8.97
CA GLY A 26 13.10 2.81 -8.09
C GLY A 26 11.75 2.16 -7.83
N LEU A 27 11.17 1.49 -8.83
CA LEU A 27 9.81 0.94 -8.73
C LEU A 27 9.76 -0.55 -8.35
N GLU A 28 10.92 -1.21 -8.20
CA GLU A 28 11.01 -2.64 -7.89
C GLU A 28 10.25 -3.06 -6.62
N ASN A 29 10.21 -2.20 -5.60
CA ASN A 29 9.48 -2.47 -4.36
C ASN A 29 7.95 -2.38 -4.51
N LEU A 30 7.48 -1.78 -5.60
CA LEU A 30 6.06 -1.52 -5.89
C LEU A 30 5.47 -2.51 -6.91
N VAL A 31 6.22 -3.55 -7.27
CA VAL A 31 5.78 -4.61 -8.19
C VAL A 31 4.54 -5.36 -7.67
N LEU A 32 3.70 -5.86 -8.58
CA LEU A 32 2.44 -6.55 -8.28
C LEU A 32 1.46 -5.75 -7.40
N ILE A 33 1.58 -4.43 -7.32
CA ILE A 33 0.45 -3.60 -6.83
C ILE A 33 -0.61 -3.56 -7.95
N PRO A 34 -1.87 -3.92 -7.68
CA PRO A 34 -2.95 -3.80 -8.67
C PRO A 34 -3.32 -2.35 -8.97
N GLY A 35 -4.02 -2.12 -10.08
CA GLY A 35 -4.55 -0.81 -10.46
C GLY A 35 -3.74 -0.14 -11.57
N THR A 36 -3.95 1.16 -11.73
CA THR A 36 -3.41 1.93 -12.85
C THR A 36 -2.36 2.95 -12.41
N ALA A 37 -1.54 3.42 -13.35
CA ALA A 37 -0.58 4.48 -13.13
C ALA A 37 -1.24 5.79 -12.64
N GLY A 38 -2.45 6.11 -13.12
CA GLY A 38 -3.20 7.29 -12.68
C GLY A 38 -3.77 7.19 -11.27
N ALA A 39 -4.05 5.97 -10.79
CA ALA A 39 -4.51 5.75 -9.41
C ALA A 39 -3.35 5.74 -8.39
N ALA A 40 -2.12 5.43 -8.84
CA ALA A 40 -0.92 5.37 -8.00
C ALA A 40 -0.69 6.65 -7.15
N PRO A 41 -0.75 7.88 -7.69
CA PRO A 41 -0.56 9.10 -6.90
C PRO A 41 -1.69 9.37 -5.90
N ILE A 42 -2.91 8.91 -6.16
CA ILE A 42 -4.10 9.28 -5.35
C ILE A 42 -3.89 8.92 -3.88
N GLN A 43 -3.38 7.72 -3.60
CA GLN A 43 -3.08 7.28 -2.25
C GLN A 43 -1.59 7.11 -2.00
N ASN A 44 -0.72 7.70 -2.83
CA ASN A 44 0.73 7.52 -2.74
C ASN A 44 1.10 6.04 -2.48
N ILE A 45 0.76 5.16 -3.43
CA ILE A 45 0.94 3.71 -3.24
C ILE A 45 2.34 3.39 -2.75
N GLY A 46 2.43 2.45 -1.81
CA GLY A 46 3.70 2.12 -1.18
C GLY A 46 3.74 0.71 -0.66
N ALA A 47 4.87 0.05 -0.81
CA ALA A 47 5.12 -1.29 -0.31
C ALA A 47 6.62 -1.47 -0.07
N TYR A 48 6.97 -2.35 0.87
CA TYR A 48 8.37 -2.73 1.15
C TYR A 48 9.30 -1.52 1.36
N GLY A 49 8.86 -0.53 2.13
CA GLY A 49 9.70 0.64 2.51
C GLY A 49 9.85 1.70 1.41
N VAL A 50 9.07 1.61 0.33
CA VAL A 50 9.09 2.57 -0.78
C VAL A 50 7.70 3.11 -1.03
N GLU A 51 7.61 4.40 -1.36
CA GLU A 51 6.39 5.08 -1.79
C GLU A 51 6.56 5.69 -3.18
N VAL A 52 5.50 5.67 -3.99
CA VAL A 52 5.55 6.13 -5.39
C VAL A 52 5.91 7.61 -5.51
N GLY A 53 5.51 8.42 -4.53
CA GLY A 53 5.81 9.85 -4.45
C GLY A 53 7.31 10.16 -4.45
N GLU A 54 8.18 9.21 -4.05
CA GLU A 54 9.65 9.37 -4.15
C GLU A 54 10.12 9.50 -5.61
N PHE A 55 9.33 9.02 -6.57
CA PHE A 55 9.71 8.93 -7.99
C PHE A 55 8.81 9.72 -8.91
N ILE A 56 7.78 10.38 -8.41
CA ILE A 56 6.92 11.23 -9.24
C ILE A 56 7.59 12.60 -9.38
N ASP A 57 7.77 13.04 -10.62
CA ASP A 57 8.23 14.40 -10.92
C ASP A 57 7.06 15.38 -10.84
N HIS A 58 5.98 15.07 -11.56
CA HIS A 58 4.72 15.81 -11.57
C HIS A 58 3.56 14.92 -12.04
N VAL A 59 2.34 15.38 -11.78
CA VAL A 59 1.08 14.75 -12.20
C VAL A 59 0.30 15.75 -13.04
N GLU A 60 -0.19 15.30 -14.20
CA GLU A 60 -1.14 16.07 -15.00
C GLU A 60 -2.57 15.62 -14.65
N ALA A 61 -3.46 16.59 -14.47
CA ALA A 61 -4.86 16.32 -14.14
C ALA A 61 -5.80 17.35 -14.78
N TRP A 62 -7.02 16.91 -15.07
CA TRP A 62 -8.13 17.82 -15.36
C TRP A 62 -8.71 18.34 -14.04
N ASP A 63 -8.64 19.66 -13.83
CA ASP A 63 -9.30 20.32 -12.70
C ASP A 63 -10.78 20.56 -13.04
N ARG A 64 -11.67 19.80 -12.41
CA ARG A 64 -13.13 19.88 -12.63
C ARG A 64 -13.73 21.20 -12.17
N ILE A 65 -13.07 21.92 -11.27
CA ILE A 65 -13.53 23.22 -10.76
C ILE A 65 -13.04 24.34 -11.70
N GLY A 66 -11.75 24.30 -12.06
CA GLY A 66 -11.15 25.28 -12.97
C GLY A 66 -11.59 25.12 -14.44
N GLY A 67 -11.92 23.90 -14.85
CA GLY A 67 -12.25 23.57 -16.23
C GLY A 67 -11.03 23.57 -17.16
N GLU A 68 -9.85 23.20 -16.65
CA GLU A 68 -8.60 23.20 -17.42
C GLU A 68 -7.68 22.05 -17.02
N LEU A 69 -6.70 21.76 -17.90
CA LEU A 69 -5.60 20.86 -17.57
C LEU A 69 -4.58 21.59 -16.71
N VAL A 70 -4.26 21.00 -15.57
CA VAL A 70 -3.25 21.50 -14.64
C VAL A 70 -2.13 20.48 -14.49
N GLN A 71 -0.93 20.98 -14.20
CA GLN A 71 0.22 20.15 -13.84
C GLN A 71 0.59 20.46 -12.39
N LEU A 72 0.51 19.46 -11.52
CA LEU A 72 0.92 19.57 -10.12
C LEU A 72 2.33 18.99 -9.98
N SER A 73 3.27 19.81 -9.51
CA SER A 73 4.60 19.34 -9.11
C SER A 73 4.51 18.32 -7.97
N ASN A 74 5.59 17.57 -7.74
CA ASN A 74 5.68 16.65 -6.60
C ASN A 74 5.29 17.30 -5.26
N ALA A 75 5.75 18.53 -5.01
CA ALA A 75 5.43 19.26 -3.78
C ALA A 75 3.94 19.64 -3.69
N GLU A 76 3.33 20.04 -4.80
CA GLU A 76 1.91 20.38 -4.88
C GLU A 76 1.00 19.16 -4.73
N CYS A 77 1.49 17.96 -5.08
CA CYS A 77 0.78 16.70 -4.85
C CYS A 77 0.62 16.38 -3.36
N ARG A 78 1.44 16.98 -2.48
CA ARG A 78 1.38 16.85 -1.00
C ARG A 78 1.28 15.39 -0.55
N PHE A 79 2.16 14.54 -1.09
CA PHE A 79 2.17 13.13 -0.74
C PHE A 79 2.42 12.92 0.76
N GLY A 80 1.63 12.02 1.34
CA GLY A 80 1.79 11.52 2.70
C GLY A 80 1.55 10.01 2.76
N TYR A 81 1.63 9.44 3.96
CA TYR A 81 1.38 8.01 4.14
C TYR A 81 -0.08 7.68 3.76
N ARG A 82 -0.27 6.97 2.65
CA ARG A 82 -1.60 6.64 2.09
C ARG A 82 -2.47 7.85 1.77
N ASP A 83 -1.84 8.98 1.43
CA ASP A 83 -2.53 10.26 1.23
C ASP A 83 -1.88 11.15 0.16
N SER A 84 -2.68 12.07 -0.39
CA SER A 84 -2.25 13.10 -1.34
C SER A 84 -3.30 14.22 -1.43
N VAL A 85 -2.97 15.32 -2.12
CA VAL A 85 -3.95 16.37 -2.45
C VAL A 85 -5.14 15.84 -3.23
N PHE A 86 -4.96 14.79 -4.06
CA PHE A 86 -6.04 14.20 -4.84
C PHE A 86 -7.04 13.45 -3.96
N LYS A 87 -6.56 12.80 -2.89
CA LYS A 87 -7.41 12.12 -1.90
C LYS A 87 -8.07 13.08 -0.92
N GLN A 88 -7.43 14.21 -0.66
CA GLN A 88 -7.99 15.32 0.14
C GLN A 88 -9.05 16.10 -0.64
N GLN A 89 -8.89 16.25 -1.96
CA GLN A 89 -9.81 16.96 -2.86
C GLN A 89 -10.43 15.99 -3.89
N ARG A 90 -11.11 14.95 -3.38
CA ARG A 90 -11.57 13.78 -4.17
C ARG A 90 -12.34 14.10 -5.43
N ASP A 91 -13.16 15.15 -5.40
CA ASP A 91 -14.02 15.52 -6.51
C ASP A 91 -13.43 16.56 -7.46
N ARG A 92 -12.21 17.04 -7.22
CA ARG A 92 -11.63 18.11 -8.02
C ARG A 92 -10.83 17.60 -9.21
N TYR A 93 -9.88 16.69 -8.99
CA TYR A 93 -8.88 16.35 -10.00
C TYR A 93 -9.16 14.99 -10.63
N ILE A 94 -9.08 14.92 -11.96
CA ILE A 94 -9.02 13.66 -12.71
C ILE A 94 -7.61 13.52 -13.27
N VAL A 95 -6.82 12.59 -12.73
CA VAL A 95 -5.44 12.35 -13.19
C VAL A 95 -5.46 11.82 -14.64
N THR A 96 -4.74 12.48 -15.54
CA THR A 96 -4.62 12.10 -16.96
C THR A 96 -3.30 11.42 -17.26
N SER A 97 -2.21 11.84 -16.61
CA SER A 97 -0.90 11.19 -16.74
C SER A 97 -0.02 11.46 -15.52
N VAL A 98 1.01 10.63 -15.35
CA VAL A 98 2.02 10.77 -14.30
C VAL A 98 3.40 10.72 -14.94
N THR A 99 4.25 11.70 -14.62
CA THR A 99 5.65 11.71 -15.07
C THR A 99 6.55 11.26 -13.93
N PHE A 100 7.32 10.20 -14.16
CA PHE A 100 8.23 9.60 -13.21
C PHE A 100 9.68 10.00 -13.48
N ALA A 101 10.41 10.29 -12.41
CA ALA A 101 11.83 10.60 -12.34
C ALA A 101 12.65 9.36 -11.98
N LEU A 102 12.89 8.48 -12.96
CA LEU A 102 13.52 7.18 -12.70
C LEU A 102 15.06 7.23 -12.80
N PRO A 103 15.80 6.83 -11.75
CA PRO A 103 17.24 6.62 -11.84
C PRO A 103 17.60 5.36 -12.64
N ARG A 104 18.85 5.28 -13.11
CA ARG A 104 19.45 4.05 -13.67
C ARG A 104 20.24 3.25 -12.63
N SER A 105 20.56 3.88 -11.50
CA SER A 105 21.25 3.27 -10.38
C SER A 105 20.89 4.03 -9.10
N ARG A 106 20.62 3.28 -8.04
CA ARG A 106 20.43 3.76 -6.65
C ARG A 106 20.66 2.59 -5.70
N PRO A 107 20.95 2.85 -4.41
CA PRO A 107 20.88 1.81 -3.39
C PRO A 107 19.49 1.17 -3.34
N LEU A 108 19.45 -0.16 -3.35
CA LEU A 108 18.22 -0.94 -3.25
C LEU A 108 17.66 -0.88 -1.83
N ARG A 109 16.32 -0.85 -1.71
CA ARG A 109 15.61 -0.87 -0.42
C ARG A 109 15.24 -2.30 -0.07
N MET A 110 16.03 -2.92 0.80
CA MET A 110 15.94 -4.35 1.15
C MET A 110 15.74 -4.59 2.66
N ASP A 111 15.53 -3.52 3.42
CA ASP A 111 15.37 -3.51 4.88
C ASP A 111 14.02 -4.05 5.35
N TYR A 112 13.08 -4.28 4.43
CA TYR A 112 11.79 -4.87 4.77
C TYR A 112 11.90 -6.36 5.08
N ALA A 113 11.27 -6.80 6.17
CA ALA A 113 11.35 -8.17 6.66
C ALA A 113 10.97 -9.22 5.60
N GLY A 114 11.82 -10.24 5.45
CA GLY A 114 11.64 -11.35 4.51
C GLY A 114 12.29 -11.13 3.13
N VAL A 115 12.74 -9.91 2.80
CA VAL A 115 13.34 -9.62 1.49
C VAL A 115 14.73 -10.24 1.36
N ALA A 116 15.58 -10.08 2.38
CA ALA A 116 16.93 -10.63 2.36
C ALA A 116 16.93 -12.17 2.29
N GLU A 117 16.02 -12.80 3.04
CA GLU A 117 15.84 -14.25 3.06
C GLU A 117 15.36 -14.77 1.69
N GLU A 118 14.44 -14.06 1.04
CA GLU A 118 13.95 -14.44 -0.28
C GLU A 118 15.04 -14.30 -1.36
N LEU A 119 15.82 -13.22 -1.31
CA LEU A 119 16.97 -13.02 -2.21
C LEU A 119 18.00 -14.13 -2.04
N ALA A 120 18.30 -14.53 -0.81
CA ALA A 120 19.19 -15.65 -0.52
C ALA A 120 18.62 -16.98 -1.03
N ALA A 121 17.32 -17.24 -0.84
CA ALA A 121 16.65 -18.44 -1.34
C ALA A 121 16.64 -18.54 -2.87
N LEU A 122 16.71 -17.39 -3.55
CA LEU A 122 16.87 -17.28 -5.01
C LEU A 122 18.33 -17.45 -5.48
N GLY A 123 19.30 -17.59 -4.57
CA GLY A 123 20.72 -17.66 -4.91
C GLY A 123 21.29 -16.33 -5.42
N ILE A 124 20.69 -15.19 -5.06
CA ILE A 124 21.12 -13.87 -5.51
C ILE A 124 22.17 -13.33 -4.54
N GLU A 125 23.44 -13.38 -4.94
CA GLU A 125 24.56 -12.84 -4.15
C GLU A 125 24.70 -11.31 -4.32
N THR A 126 24.47 -10.80 -5.53
CA THR A 126 24.51 -9.37 -5.86
C THR A 126 23.15 -8.91 -6.34
N PRO A 127 22.31 -8.33 -5.46
CA PRO A 127 20.96 -7.92 -5.82
C PRO A 127 20.94 -6.83 -6.91
N THR A 128 20.05 -7.02 -7.88
CA THR A 128 19.69 -6.02 -8.89
C THR A 128 18.22 -5.61 -8.71
N ALA A 129 17.80 -4.47 -9.25
CA ALA A 129 16.40 -4.03 -9.15
C ALA A 129 15.39 -5.08 -9.72
N PRO A 130 15.63 -5.72 -10.88
CA PRO A 130 14.79 -6.82 -11.35
C PRO A 130 14.76 -8.02 -10.39
N ALA A 131 15.90 -8.37 -9.78
CA ALA A 131 15.99 -9.50 -8.86
C ALA A 131 15.25 -9.21 -7.54
N LEU A 132 15.32 -7.97 -7.05
CA LEU A 132 14.55 -7.49 -5.91
C LEU A 132 13.04 -7.51 -6.21
N ALA A 133 12.62 -7.05 -7.40
CA ALA A 133 11.23 -7.12 -7.82
C ALA A 133 10.71 -8.57 -7.86
N GLU A 134 11.51 -9.52 -8.34
CA GLU A 134 11.13 -10.95 -8.34
C GLU A 134 11.00 -11.51 -6.92
N ALA A 135 11.95 -11.21 -6.03
CA ALA A 135 11.86 -11.61 -4.63
C ALA A 135 10.59 -11.05 -3.96
N ILE A 136 10.32 -9.75 -4.16
CA ILE A 136 9.11 -9.11 -3.63
C ILE A 136 7.85 -9.71 -4.24
N ALA A 137 7.83 -10.00 -5.54
CA ALA A 137 6.71 -10.64 -6.20
C ALA A 137 6.37 -11.98 -5.55
N ARG A 138 7.38 -12.83 -5.28
CA ARG A 138 7.20 -14.12 -4.59
C ARG A 138 6.67 -13.98 -3.18
N ILE A 139 7.19 -13.02 -2.42
CA ILE A 139 6.68 -12.72 -1.07
C ILE A 139 5.21 -12.32 -1.14
N ARG A 140 4.84 -11.43 -2.07
CA ARG A 140 3.46 -10.96 -2.25
C ARG A 140 2.52 -12.08 -2.63
N THR A 141 2.89 -12.94 -3.58
CA THR A 141 2.03 -14.06 -4.02
C THR A 141 1.81 -15.10 -2.94
N ARG A 142 2.74 -15.25 -1.98
CA ARG A 142 2.54 -16.15 -0.82
C ARG A 142 1.67 -15.52 0.27
N LYS A 143 1.79 -14.21 0.48
CA LYS A 143 1.12 -13.50 1.58
C LYS A 143 -0.26 -12.96 1.21
N LEU A 144 -0.47 -12.56 -0.03
CA LEU A 144 -1.67 -11.81 -0.43
C LEU A 144 -2.55 -12.66 -1.35
N PRO A 145 -3.86 -12.75 -1.06
CA PRO A 145 -4.78 -13.50 -1.91
C PRO A 145 -4.94 -12.78 -3.25
N ASN A 146 -4.86 -13.53 -4.35
CA ASN A 146 -4.99 -12.98 -5.68
C ASN A 146 -6.43 -12.47 -5.92
N PRO A 147 -6.64 -11.15 -6.17
CA PRO A 147 -7.97 -10.59 -6.40
C PRO A 147 -8.73 -11.22 -7.58
N ALA A 148 -8.01 -11.77 -8.56
CA ALA A 148 -8.61 -12.48 -9.70
C ALA A 148 -9.20 -13.85 -9.33
N LEU A 149 -8.78 -14.43 -8.19
CA LEU A 149 -9.26 -15.72 -7.69
C LEU A 149 -10.27 -15.54 -6.55
N ILE A 150 -10.06 -14.53 -5.70
CA ILE A 150 -10.93 -14.22 -4.58
C ILE A 150 -11.02 -12.71 -4.40
N GLY A 151 -12.22 -12.16 -4.56
CA GLY A 151 -12.44 -10.72 -4.59
C GLY A 151 -11.94 -10.06 -3.30
N ASN A 152 -11.02 -9.11 -3.43
CA ASN A 152 -10.49 -8.33 -2.32
C ASN A 152 -9.91 -7.00 -2.82
N ALA A 153 -9.77 -6.03 -1.92
CA ALA A 153 -9.20 -4.71 -2.21
C ALA A 153 -7.79 -4.54 -1.63
N GLY A 154 -7.04 -5.63 -1.45
CA GLY A 154 -5.76 -5.62 -0.74
C GLY A 154 -5.93 -5.39 0.76
N SER A 155 -4.98 -4.71 1.38
CA SER A 155 -5.10 -4.31 2.78
C SER A 155 -6.30 -3.39 2.97
N PHE A 156 -7.27 -3.81 3.78
CA PHE A 156 -8.50 -3.07 4.01
C PHE A 156 -8.32 -1.92 4.99
N PHE A 157 -7.34 -2.01 5.90
CA PHE A 157 -7.02 -0.97 6.86
C PHE A 157 -5.61 -0.44 6.68
N LYS A 158 -5.43 0.87 6.91
CA LYS A 158 -4.11 1.48 7.07
C LYS A 158 -3.47 0.98 8.36
N ASN A 159 -2.14 1.02 8.42
CA ASN A 159 -1.44 0.86 9.69
C ASN A 159 -1.67 2.12 10.54
N PRO A 160 -2.21 2.00 11.77
CA PRO A 160 -2.49 3.14 12.61
C PRO A 160 -1.20 3.80 13.07
N VAL A 161 -1.23 5.12 13.17
CA VAL A 161 -0.14 5.95 13.67
C VAL A 161 -0.58 6.55 15.00
N VAL A 162 0.16 6.26 16.06
CA VAL A 162 -0.17 6.67 17.44
C VAL A 162 0.97 7.47 18.06
N ALA A 163 0.69 8.15 19.16
CA ALA A 163 1.72 8.84 19.95
C ALA A 163 2.73 7.84 20.54
N GLN A 164 3.99 8.26 20.67
CA GLN A 164 5.06 7.45 21.24
C GLN A 164 4.70 6.86 22.62
N SER A 165 4.03 7.63 23.48
CA SER A 165 3.60 7.17 24.81
C SER A 165 2.61 6.01 24.75
N GLN A 166 1.61 6.09 23.86
CA GLN A 166 0.64 5.02 23.63
C GLN A 166 1.32 3.77 23.06
N ALA A 167 2.23 3.93 22.10
CA ALA A 167 2.98 2.81 21.53
C ALA A 167 3.84 2.09 22.56
N THR A 168 4.49 2.83 23.48
CA THR A 168 5.27 2.25 24.58
C THR A 168 4.37 1.40 25.48
N ALA A 169 3.25 1.95 25.96
CA ALA A 169 2.31 1.22 26.82
C ALA A 169 1.75 -0.04 26.13
N LEU A 170 1.41 0.05 24.84
CA LEU A 170 0.92 -1.09 24.08
C LEU A 170 1.98 -2.18 23.91
N ARG A 171 3.25 -1.81 23.71
CA ARG A 171 4.36 -2.78 23.59
C ARG A 171 4.70 -3.46 24.91
N GLU A 172 4.58 -2.76 26.03
CA GLU A 172 4.73 -3.34 27.36
C GLU A 172 3.64 -4.38 27.63
N ALA A 173 2.38 -4.04 27.32
CA ALA A 173 1.25 -4.95 27.46
C ALA A 173 1.25 -6.10 26.42
N ASN A 174 1.90 -5.90 25.26
CA ASN A 174 1.93 -6.86 24.16
C ASN A 174 3.37 -7.03 23.62
N PRO A 175 4.22 -7.79 24.33
CA PRO A 175 5.59 -8.06 23.89
C PRO A 175 5.61 -8.66 22.48
N GLY A 176 6.43 -8.09 21.59
CA GLY A 176 6.56 -8.54 20.21
C GLY A 176 5.59 -7.90 19.20
N MET A 177 4.71 -6.97 19.63
CA MET A 177 3.90 -6.19 18.69
C MET A 177 4.80 -5.37 17.73
N PRO A 178 4.68 -5.56 16.40
CA PRO A 178 5.47 -4.81 15.45
C PRO A 178 5.12 -3.33 15.45
N ALA A 179 6.15 -2.50 15.50
CA ALA A 179 6.05 -1.05 15.50
C ALA A 179 7.24 -0.46 14.73
N TRP A 180 6.99 0.60 13.98
CA TRP A 180 8.01 1.33 13.21
C TRP A 180 7.93 2.81 13.55
N ASN A 181 9.06 3.50 13.52
CA ASN A 181 9.08 4.94 13.71
C ASN A 181 8.24 5.63 12.62
N GLY A 182 7.37 6.54 13.04
CA GLY A 182 6.59 7.40 12.16
C GLY A 182 7.26 8.77 12.00
N ALA A 183 6.44 9.81 11.81
CA ALA A 183 6.88 11.19 11.95
C ALA A 183 7.30 11.50 13.40
N GLU A 184 7.88 12.67 13.65
CA GLU A 184 8.39 13.06 14.97
C GLU A 184 7.36 12.83 16.10
N GLY A 185 7.74 12.04 17.11
CA GLY A 185 6.88 11.68 18.24
C GLY A 185 5.78 10.65 17.95
N GLN A 186 5.72 10.11 16.72
CA GLN A 186 4.72 9.15 16.29
C GLN A 186 5.32 7.77 15.99
N VAL A 187 4.49 6.74 16.19
CA VAL A 187 4.84 5.34 15.93
C VAL A 187 3.74 4.71 15.10
N LYS A 188 4.13 4.03 14.02
CA LYS A 188 3.23 3.26 13.17
C LYS A 188 3.15 1.82 13.69
N LEU A 189 1.95 1.33 13.99
CA LEU A 189 1.72 -0.02 14.47
C LEU A 189 1.27 -0.94 13.34
N SER A 190 1.42 -2.26 13.50
CA SER A 190 0.91 -3.23 12.53
C SER A 190 -0.58 -3.50 12.73
N ALA A 191 -1.42 -2.98 11.82
CA ALA A 191 -2.86 -3.29 11.81
C ALA A 191 -3.12 -4.79 11.63
N ALA A 192 -2.32 -5.48 10.81
CA ALA A 192 -2.42 -6.93 10.63
C ALA A 192 -2.26 -7.67 11.97
N TRP A 193 -1.27 -7.26 12.78
CA TRP A 193 -1.02 -7.87 14.08
C TRP A 193 -2.17 -7.60 15.06
N LEU A 194 -2.69 -6.36 15.10
CA LEU A 194 -3.83 -6.02 15.96
C LEU A 194 -5.06 -6.87 15.64
N ILE A 195 -5.37 -7.02 14.35
CA ILE A 195 -6.51 -7.81 13.88
C ILE A 195 -6.31 -9.31 14.17
N GLU A 196 -5.11 -9.84 13.91
CA GLU A 196 -4.77 -11.24 14.18
C GLU A 196 -4.82 -11.56 15.69
N SER A 197 -4.32 -10.65 16.53
CA SER A 197 -4.39 -10.77 17.99
C SER A 197 -5.82 -10.80 18.52
N CYS A 198 -6.77 -10.15 17.82
CA CYS A 198 -8.20 -10.23 18.09
C CYS A 198 -8.88 -11.51 17.57
N GLY A 199 -8.13 -12.42 16.93
CA GLY A 199 -8.65 -13.71 16.45
C GLY A 199 -9.43 -13.63 15.13
N PHE A 200 -9.29 -12.54 14.38
CA PHE A 200 -10.06 -12.35 13.16
C PHE A 200 -9.48 -13.05 11.93
N LYS A 201 -8.20 -13.44 11.92
CA LYS A 201 -7.59 -14.07 10.75
C LYS A 201 -8.28 -15.39 10.41
N GLY A 202 -8.77 -15.52 9.17
CA GLY A 202 -9.58 -16.67 8.74
C GLY A 202 -11.04 -16.64 9.21
N LEU A 203 -11.46 -15.65 10.00
CA LEU A 203 -12.85 -15.53 10.45
C LEU A 203 -13.76 -15.25 9.27
N GLN A 204 -14.87 -15.97 9.20
CA GLN A 204 -15.93 -15.76 8.22
C GLN A 204 -17.22 -15.29 8.90
N GLN A 205 -17.90 -14.33 8.27
CA GLN A 205 -19.21 -13.83 8.68
C GLN A 205 -20.08 -13.69 7.43
N GLY A 206 -21.05 -14.59 7.27
CA GLY A 206 -21.82 -14.70 6.03
C GLY A 206 -20.90 -15.03 4.85
N HIS A 207 -20.93 -14.20 3.81
CA HIS A 207 -20.07 -14.35 2.63
C HIS A 207 -18.77 -13.54 2.69
N ALA A 208 -18.63 -12.64 3.67
CA ALA A 208 -17.41 -11.90 3.95
C ALA A 208 -16.48 -12.70 4.86
N ALA A 209 -15.18 -12.60 4.65
CA ALA A 209 -14.20 -13.19 5.56
C ALA A 209 -12.92 -12.35 5.64
N VAL A 210 -12.12 -12.61 6.67
CA VAL A 210 -10.72 -12.19 6.70
C VAL A 210 -9.87 -13.30 6.08
N SER A 211 -8.94 -12.95 5.20
CA SER A 211 -8.05 -13.91 4.55
C SER A 211 -7.24 -14.72 5.58
N GLU A 212 -7.14 -16.03 5.34
CA GLU A 212 -6.26 -16.92 6.10
C GLU A 212 -4.78 -16.60 5.86
N GLN A 213 -4.46 -16.01 4.69
CA GLN A 213 -3.09 -15.67 4.31
C GLN A 213 -2.62 -14.36 4.98
N HIS A 214 -3.52 -13.41 5.21
CA HIS A 214 -3.17 -12.09 5.75
C HIS A 214 -4.34 -11.37 6.41
N ALA A 215 -4.18 -11.01 7.69
CA ALA A 215 -5.24 -10.44 8.52
C ALA A 215 -5.75 -9.05 8.07
N LEU A 216 -4.96 -8.29 7.30
CA LEU A 216 -5.45 -7.03 6.72
C LEU A 216 -6.41 -7.20 5.54
N VAL A 217 -6.51 -8.39 4.94
CA VAL A 217 -7.24 -8.55 3.68
C VAL A 217 -8.63 -9.11 3.95
N LEU A 218 -9.66 -8.30 3.71
CA LEU A 218 -11.04 -8.78 3.66
C LEU A 218 -11.31 -9.39 2.28
N VAL A 219 -11.98 -10.54 2.27
CA VAL A 219 -12.23 -11.33 1.07
C VAL A 219 -13.72 -11.60 0.90
N ASN A 220 -14.15 -11.58 -0.36
CA ASN A 220 -15.46 -12.04 -0.80
C ASN A 220 -15.39 -13.53 -1.15
N ARG A 221 -16.09 -14.38 -0.40
CA ARG A 221 -16.18 -15.84 -0.65
C ARG A 221 -17.22 -16.22 -1.73
N GLY A 222 -17.61 -15.27 -2.57
CA GLY A 222 -18.39 -15.48 -3.79
C GLY A 222 -19.59 -14.53 -3.93
N GLN A 223 -20.31 -14.28 -2.83
CA GLN A 223 -21.58 -13.54 -2.83
C GLN A 223 -21.65 -12.40 -1.80
N ALA A 224 -20.51 -11.98 -1.25
CA ALA A 224 -20.50 -10.90 -0.25
C ALA A 224 -20.97 -9.58 -0.86
N SER A 225 -22.02 -9.02 -0.27
CA SER A 225 -22.42 -7.64 -0.51
C SER A 225 -21.41 -6.65 0.09
N GLY A 226 -21.40 -5.42 -0.43
CA GLY A 226 -20.60 -4.33 0.16
C GLY A 226 -20.94 -4.09 1.64
N SER A 227 -22.21 -4.21 2.01
CA SER A 227 -22.69 -4.12 3.39
C SER A 227 -22.16 -5.23 4.30
N GLU A 228 -22.04 -6.47 3.81
CA GLU A 228 -21.46 -7.56 4.61
C GLU A 228 -19.97 -7.36 4.85
N ILE A 229 -19.23 -6.93 3.82
CA ILE A 229 -17.81 -6.60 3.95
C ILE A 229 -17.63 -5.45 4.94
N TRP A 230 -18.46 -4.41 4.83
CA TRP A 230 -18.41 -3.26 5.73
C TRP A 230 -18.80 -3.62 7.17
N ALA A 231 -19.84 -4.44 7.38
CA ALA A 231 -20.22 -4.90 8.71
C ALA A 231 -19.10 -5.72 9.38
N LEU A 232 -18.37 -6.54 8.61
CA LEU A 232 -17.18 -7.22 9.12
C LEU A 232 -16.06 -6.23 9.46
N ALA A 233 -15.85 -5.21 8.62
CA ALA A 233 -14.87 -4.16 8.88
C ALA A 233 -15.18 -3.36 10.16
N GLU A 234 -16.43 -2.94 10.36
CA GLU A 234 -16.86 -2.22 11.57
C GLU A 234 -16.63 -3.06 12.83
N ARG A 235 -17.01 -4.34 12.80
CA ARG A 235 -16.76 -5.25 13.92
C ARG A 235 -15.27 -5.37 14.27
N ILE A 236 -14.40 -5.40 13.26
CA ILE A 236 -12.95 -5.39 13.45
C ILE A 236 -12.49 -4.09 14.10
N ARG A 237 -12.95 -2.93 13.59
CA ARG A 237 -12.61 -1.60 14.13
C ARG A 237 -13.02 -1.49 15.60
N GLU A 238 -14.26 -1.81 15.93
CA GLU A 238 -14.78 -1.76 17.30
C GLU A 238 -14.00 -2.66 18.25
N THR A 239 -13.66 -3.88 17.80
CA THR A 239 -12.93 -4.84 18.64
C THR A 239 -11.48 -4.39 18.89
N VAL A 240 -10.81 -3.88 17.86
CA VAL A 240 -9.43 -3.36 17.98
C VAL A 240 -9.41 -2.09 18.84
N ALA A 241 -10.37 -1.18 18.65
CA ALA A 241 -10.53 0.01 19.48
C ALA A 241 -10.78 -0.35 20.95
N THR A 242 -11.68 -1.30 21.21
CA THR A 242 -11.99 -1.75 22.58
C THR A 242 -10.78 -2.41 23.25
N ARG A 243 -10.04 -3.24 22.53
CA ARG A 243 -8.93 -4.02 23.11
C ARG A 243 -7.64 -3.22 23.25
N PHE A 244 -7.34 -2.34 22.30
CA PHE A 244 -6.04 -1.65 22.22
C PHE A 244 -6.16 -0.13 22.34
N GLY A 245 -7.36 0.45 22.33
CA GLY A 245 -7.55 1.89 22.26
C GLY A 245 -7.02 2.48 20.95
N VAL A 246 -7.03 1.71 19.87
CA VAL A 246 -6.50 2.10 18.55
C VAL A 246 -7.61 2.06 17.51
N ASP A 247 -7.83 3.18 16.84
CA ASP A 247 -8.76 3.26 15.72
C ASP A 247 -8.10 2.81 14.41
N LEU A 248 -8.79 1.92 13.69
CA LEU A 248 -8.39 1.54 12.34
C LEU A 248 -9.18 2.35 11.30
N GLU A 249 -8.45 2.90 10.33
CA GLU A 249 -9.01 3.63 9.19
C GLU A 249 -9.01 2.72 7.96
N ALA A 250 -10.14 2.66 7.25
CA ALA A 250 -10.23 1.95 5.98
C ALA A 250 -9.31 2.59 4.91
N GLU A 251 -8.60 1.76 4.16
CA GLU A 251 -7.77 2.16 3.02
C GLU A 251 -8.60 2.27 1.71
N PRO A 252 -9.49 1.30 1.39
CA PRO A 252 -10.38 1.41 0.24
C PRO A 252 -11.37 2.58 0.35
N LEU A 253 -11.75 3.11 -0.81
CA LEU A 253 -12.88 4.04 -0.90
C LEU A 253 -14.19 3.28 -0.71
N VAL A 254 -14.98 3.69 0.28
CA VAL A 254 -16.35 3.24 0.47
C VAL A 254 -17.27 4.26 -0.20
N LEU A 255 -18.13 3.79 -1.10
CA LEU A 255 -19.06 4.58 -1.91
C LEU A 255 -20.49 4.48 -1.37
#